data_AF-A0A2V1AA24-F1
#
_entry.id   AF-A0A2V1AA24-F1
#
_cell.length_a   1.000
_cell.length_b   1.000
_cell.length_c   1.000
_cell.angle_alpha   90.00
_cell.angle_beta   90.00
_cell.angle_gamma   90.00
#
_symmetry.space_group_name_H-M   'P 1'
#
loop_
_entity.id
_entity.type
_entity.pdbx_description
1 polymer ?
#
loop_
_entity_poly.entity_id
_entity_poly.type
_entity_poly.pdbx_seq_one_letter_code
_entity_poly.pdbx_strand_id
1 'polypeptide(L)'
;MALPDEQLSYIDRDDIHSFAKALVWDDDDFVSSGKYSDVKREAEAIDAQGLEENSVAVGNLPRTKTKRSDSLKGSEKPTMITSASDWFPITGSQDKKKDKELSTRDRFTNEFRHSASYTLLRWPVLVFIIGWVLVLCVFYAIVRGYVALYEYLFTWTGQRKVLRQKLRSSKTYEEWVENAKALDRFLGLDEWSSHTKFSYYDYKTVQKTIHKIRVLRKKNDVSNLMVFLQGCLKKNFAGIENKQLYSHRYYGTKDLVHEYVDEVIKCIDCVTNAGTQVVSVKKKRQFFKVVSKNYGKSALCLSGGACFAYTHFGIVKALLDNDVLPSIISGTSGGGLIAALACTRTDEELKQLLVPELAKKITACEDPWYVWVPRFIRTGARFDAVSWASKSCYFTKGSLTFQEAYKATGRRLNISTVPAEPHSPVILCNSITSPIV
;
A
#
# COMPACT_ATOMS: atom_id res chain seq x y z
N MET A 1 6.01 -17.94 -18.93
CA MET A 1 7.18 -17.11 -19.26
C MET A 1 7.96 -16.93 -17.96
N ALA A 2 9.29 -17.05 -17.93
CA ALA A 2 10.05 -16.83 -16.69
C ALA A 2 10.02 -15.33 -16.33
N LEU A 3 10.05 -14.99 -15.03
CA LEU A 3 10.16 -13.58 -14.63
C LEU A 3 11.54 -13.05 -15.04
N PRO A 4 11.66 -11.82 -15.55
CA PRO A 4 12.95 -11.27 -15.99
C PRO A 4 14.00 -11.26 -14.86
N ASP A 5 13.55 -11.11 -13.61
CA ASP A 5 14.40 -11.08 -12.42
C ASP A 5 14.32 -12.39 -11.60
N GLU A 6 13.85 -13.51 -12.17
CA GLU A 6 13.57 -14.74 -11.38
C GLU A 6 14.81 -15.26 -10.64
N GLN A 7 15.99 -15.07 -11.25
CA GLN A 7 17.31 -15.50 -10.77
C GLN A 7 18.03 -14.46 -9.89
N LEU A 8 17.55 -13.22 -9.84
CA LEU A 8 18.15 -12.17 -9.01
C LEU A 8 17.57 -12.25 -7.59
N SER A 9 18.40 -12.62 -6.62
CA SER A 9 17.97 -12.68 -5.22
C SER A 9 17.75 -11.29 -4.62
N TYR A 10 18.50 -10.27 -5.08
CA TYR A 10 18.59 -8.92 -4.49
C TYR A 10 18.94 -8.90 -2.98
N ILE A 11 19.30 -10.05 -2.40
CA ILE A 11 19.60 -10.20 -0.98
C ILE A 11 21.09 -9.93 -0.79
N ASP A 12 21.39 -8.89 -0.03
CA ASP A 12 22.70 -8.67 0.56
C ASP A 12 22.74 -9.31 1.96
N ARG A 13 23.68 -10.23 2.17
CA ARG A 13 23.81 -10.94 3.46
C ARG A 13 24.26 -10.01 4.58
N ASP A 14 25.07 -9.00 4.27
CA ASP A 14 25.59 -8.07 5.27
C ASP A 14 24.46 -7.15 5.77
N ASP A 15 23.55 -6.76 4.88
CA ASP A 15 22.37 -5.97 5.23
C ASP A 15 21.38 -6.77 6.08
N ILE A 16 21.11 -8.03 5.69
CA ILE A 16 20.23 -8.91 6.47
C ILE A 16 20.84 -9.22 7.85
N HIS A 17 22.15 -9.45 7.93
CA HIS A 17 22.84 -9.63 9.20
C HIS A 17 22.78 -8.36 10.07
N SER A 18 22.96 -7.19 9.46
CA SER A 18 22.83 -5.90 10.16
C SER A 18 21.42 -5.67 10.67
N PHE A 19 20.40 -6.04 9.89
CA PHE A 19 19.00 -6.01 10.30
C PHE A 19 18.72 -6.98 11.46
N ALA A 20 19.20 -8.22 11.37
CA ALA A 20 19.05 -9.20 12.45
C ALA A 20 19.71 -8.71 13.74
N LYS A 21 20.91 -8.12 13.64
CA LYS A 21 21.60 -7.50 14.77
C LYS A 21 20.80 -6.34 15.37
N ALA A 22 20.21 -5.49 14.52
CA ALA A 22 19.40 -4.37 14.97
C ALA A 22 18.13 -4.80 15.72
N LEU A 23 17.57 -5.98 15.41
CA LEU A 23 16.41 -6.54 16.14
C LEU A 23 16.72 -7.00 17.56
N VAL A 24 17.98 -7.42 17.82
CA VAL A 24 18.44 -7.94 19.11
C VAL A 24 19.17 -6.87 19.93
N TRP A 25 19.34 -5.67 19.36
CA TRP A 25 20.10 -4.59 20.01
C TRP A 25 19.37 -4.07 21.25
N ASP A 26 19.77 -4.53 22.43
CA ASP A 26 19.30 -4.03 23.72
C ASP A 26 20.02 -2.72 24.11
N ASP A 27 19.34 -1.86 24.87
CA ASP A 27 19.87 -0.58 25.34
C ASP A 27 21.14 -0.72 26.23
N ASP A 28 21.41 -1.92 26.77
CA ASP A 28 22.55 -2.22 27.65
C ASP A 28 23.91 -2.44 26.92
N ASP A 29 23.91 -2.60 25.59
CA ASP A 29 25.12 -2.95 24.81
C ASP A 29 26.12 -1.79 24.65
N PHE A 30 25.79 -0.58 25.08
CA PHE A 30 26.72 0.55 25.08
C PHE A 30 27.78 0.48 26.20
N VAL A 31 27.55 -0.33 27.25
CA VAL A 31 28.42 -0.34 28.44
C VAL A 31 29.48 -1.44 28.44
N SER A 32 29.46 -2.40 27.50
CA SER A 32 30.46 -3.48 27.44
C SER A 32 31.36 -3.40 26.21
N SER A 33 32.37 -2.55 26.27
CA SER A 33 33.48 -2.48 25.31
C SER A 33 34.44 -3.67 25.42
N GLY A 34 33.93 -4.92 25.38
CA GLY A 34 34.78 -6.11 25.60
C GLY A 34 34.40 -7.41 24.86
N LYS A 35 33.21 -7.55 24.27
CA LYS A 35 32.73 -8.85 23.77
C LYS A 35 32.53 -8.97 22.25
N TYR A 36 33.38 -8.31 21.46
CA TYR A 36 33.36 -8.47 19.99
C TYR A 36 33.66 -9.91 19.53
N SER A 37 34.30 -10.74 20.38
CA SER A 37 34.63 -12.14 20.08
C SER A 37 33.50 -13.13 20.31
N ASP A 38 32.58 -12.83 21.23
CA ASP A 38 31.60 -13.81 21.71
C ASP A 38 30.33 -13.77 20.87
N VAL A 39 29.88 -12.57 20.48
CA VAL A 39 28.75 -12.37 19.56
C VAL A 39 29.06 -12.93 18.16
N LYS A 40 30.33 -12.87 17.73
CA LYS A 40 30.78 -13.47 16.48
C LYS A 40 30.69 -15.01 16.51
N ARG A 41 31.00 -15.63 17.64
CA ARG A 41 30.88 -17.09 17.83
C ARG A 41 29.43 -17.55 17.91
N GLU A 42 28.54 -16.75 18.49
CA GLU A 42 27.10 -17.05 18.54
C GLU A 42 26.44 -16.92 17.16
N ALA A 43 26.78 -15.87 16.40
CA ALA A 43 26.30 -15.72 15.02
C ALA A 43 26.82 -16.84 14.09
N GLU A 44 28.10 -17.24 14.22
CA GLU A 44 28.68 -18.38 13.50
C GLU A 44 28.08 -19.73 13.94
N ALA A 45 27.62 -19.87 15.19
CA ALA A 45 26.94 -21.07 15.69
C ALA A 45 25.48 -21.19 15.22
N ILE A 46 24.80 -20.06 15.04
CA ILE A 46 23.44 -20.00 14.45
C ILE A 46 23.50 -20.29 12.94
N ASP A 47 24.56 -19.84 12.25
CA ASP A 47 24.83 -20.17 10.84
C ASP A 47 25.14 -21.67 10.66
N ALA A 48 25.84 -22.29 11.63
CA ALA A 48 26.15 -23.73 11.62
C ALA A 48 24.93 -24.65 11.89
N GLN A 49 23.93 -24.19 12.64
CA GLN A 49 22.69 -24.96 12.88
C GLN A 49 21.67 -24.86 11.74
N GLY A 50 21.85 -23.94 10.78
CA GLY A 50 20.99 -23.76 9.62
C GLY A 50 21.47 -24.46 8.33
N LEU A 51 22.61 -25.15 8.37
CA LEU A 51 23.28 -25.75 7.21
C LEU A 51 23.61 -27.24 7.46
N GLU A 52 22.59 -28.07 7.66
CA GLU A 52 22.70 -29.52 7.46
C GLU A 52 21.71 -30.09 6.42
N GLU A 53 21.00 -29.25 5.68
CA GLU A 53 20.28 -29.69 4.49
C GLU A 53 20.67 -28.82 3.28
N ASN A 54 21.47 -29.43 2.40
CA ASN A 54 21.91 -28.99 1.07
C ASN A 54 23.26 -28.25 0.98
N SER A 55 24.36 -28.98 0.82
CA SER A 55 25.02 -29.11 -0.50
C SER A 55 26.37 -29.83 -0.43
N VAL A 56 26.42 -30.98 -1.10
CA VAL A 56 27.62 -31.53 -1.72
C VAL A 56 27.89 -30.69 -2.98
N ALA A 57 28.97 -29.89 -2.99
CA ALA A 57 29.70 -29.49 -4.21
C ALA A 57 30.74 -28.39 -3.93
N VAL A 58 32.03 -28.75 -4.08
CA VAL A 58 33.18 -27.88 -4.46
C VAL A 58 33.59 -26.82 -3.41
N GLY A 59 34.81 -26.69 -2.90
CA GLY A 59 36.14 -27.05 -3.39
C GLY A 59 37.08 -25.85 -3.09
N ASN A 60 38.14 -26.10 -2.32
CA ASN A 60 39.12 -25.15 -1.75
C ASN A 60 39.62 -24.01 -2.66
N LEU A 61 39.85 -22.82 -2.07
CA LEU A 61 40.92 -21.85 -2.43
C LEU A 61 41.22 -20.87 -1.25
N PRO A 62 42.44 -20.30 -1.14
CA PRO A 62 43.01 -19.84 0.14
C PRO A 62 42.75 -18.36 0.49
N ARG A 63 42.67 -18.11 1.81
CA ARG A 63 42.59 -16.80 2.48
C ARG A 63 43.88 -15.98 2.31
N THR A 64 43.80 -14.81 1.68
CA THR A 64 44.80 -13.73 1.82
C THR A 64 44.35 -12.72 2.88
N LYS A 65 45.23 -12.43 3.83
CA LYS A 65 45.06 -11.40 4.87
C LYS A 65 45.41 -10.04 4.30
N THR A 66 44.50 -9.07 4.40
CA THR A 66 44.82 -7.65 4.20
C THR A 66 44.45 -6.86 5.46
N LYS A 67 45.40 -6.00 5.89
CA LYS A 67 45.41 -5.23 7.13
C LYS A 67 44.24 -4.24 7.20
N ARG A 68 43.52 -4.23 8.33
CA ARG A 68 42.59 -3.15 8.71
C ARG A 68 43.38 -1.93 9.18
N SER A 69 43.11 -0.77 8.59
CA SER A 69 43.41 0.53 9.16
C SER A 69 42.26 0.95 10.09
N ASP A 70 42.60 1.25 11.34
CA ASP A 70 41.71 1.83 12.34
C ASP A 70 41.33 3.26 11.97
N SER A 71 40.05 3.49 11.69
CA SER A 71 39.39 4.78 11.91
C SER A 71 37.89 4.62 11.71
N LEU A 72 37.12 4.74 12.80
CA LEU A 72 35.73 5.23 12.85
C LEU A 72 35.22 5.05 14.30
N LYS A 73 35.58 6.00 15.18
CA LYS A 73 34.83 6.26 16.41
C LYS A 73 33.79 7.33 16.08
N GLY A 74 32.52 6.97 16.24
CA GLY A 74 31.38 7.90 16.12
C GLY A 74 30.32 7.43 15.13
N SER A 75 29.62 6.33 15.44
CA SER A 75 28.34 6.04 14.80
C SER A 75 27.22 6.48 15.76
N GLU A 76 26.42 7.47 15.35
CA GLU A 76 25.18 7.81 16.05
C GLU A 76 24.24 6.60 16.14
N LYS A 77 23.53 6.48 17.26
CA LYS A 77 22.58 5.39 17.55
C LYS A 77 21.45 5.40 16.50
N PRO A 78 21.23 4.32 15.73
CA PRO A 78 20.00 4.22 14.95
C PRO A 78 18.81 4.08 15.91
N THR A 79 17.75 4.86 15.70
CA THR A 79 16.52 4.77 16.49
C THR A 79 15.82 3.45 16.17
N MET A 80 15.71 2.57 17.18
CA MET A 80 15.03 1.29 17.03
C MET A 80 13.51 1.53 16.93
N ILE A 81 12.94 1.22 15.77
CA ILE A 81 11.49 1.23 15.57
C ILE A 81 11.02 -0.22 15.68
N THR A 82 10.60 -0.64 16.87
CA THR A 82 9.93 -1.93 17.05
C THR A 82 8.42 -1.76 16.89
N SER A 83 7.71 -2.84 16.57
CA SER A 83 6.26 -2.93 16.68
C SER A 83 5.92 -4.13 17.56
N ALA A 84 5.38 -3.92 18.75
CA ALA A 84 5.00 -5.01 19.64
C ALA A 84 3.55 -5.45 19.37
N SER A 85 3.32 -6.76 19.34
CA SER A 85 1.97 -7.33 19.30
C SER A 85 1.40 -7.46 20.71
N ASP A 86 0.17 -7.00 20.94
CA ASP A 86 -0.54 -7.06 22.24
C ASP A 86 -0.81 -8.48 22.78
N TRP A 87 -0.44 -9.53 22.04
CA TRP A 87 -0.81 -10.93 22.28
C TRP A 87 0.33 -11.80 22.83
N PHE A 88 1.38 -11.22 23.39
CA PHE A 88 2.54 -11.98 23.88
C PHE A 88 2.12 -13.01 24.97
N PRO A 89 2.41 -14.32 24.78
CA PRO A 89 2.10 -15.38 25.74
C PRO A 89 3.06 -15.37 26.94
N ILE A 90 2.52 -15.59 28.15
CA ILE A 90 3.19 -15.40 29.45
C ILE A 90 4.07 -16.61 29.86
N THR A 91 4.08 -17.70 29.10
CA THR A 91 4.76 -18.94 29.49
C THR A 91 6.21 -18.98 28.99
N GLY A 92 7.04 -18.09 29.53
CA GLY A 92 8.49 -18.24 29.48
C GLY A 92 8.99 -18.58 30.89
N SER A 93 9.68 -19.71 31.05
CA SER A 93 10.40 -20.03 32.29
C SER A 93 11.43 -18.92 32.54
N GLN A 94 11.17 -18.04 33.50
CA GLN A 94 12.15 -17.04 33.92
C GLN A 94 13.31 -17.77 34.60
N ASP A 95 14.44 -17.86 33.92
CA ASP A 95 15.70 -18.14 34.59
C ASP A 95 15.96 -17.02 35.60
N LYS A 96 16.02 -17.42 36.88
CA LYS A 96 16.31 -16.53 38.01
C LYS A 96 17.69 -15.90 37.81
N LYS A 97 17.73 -14.67 37.32
CA LYS A 97 18.88 -13.77 37.46
C LYS A 97 18.47 -12.50 38.22
N LYS A 98 19.35 -12.17 39.16
CA LYS A 98 19.25 -11.20 40.26
C LYS A 98 18.62 -9.86 39.89
N ASP A 99 17.86 -9.36 40.86
CA ASP A 99 17.21 -8.05 40.95
C ASP A 99 18.09 -6.90 40.41
N LYS A 100 17.69 -6.34 39.27
CA LYS A 100 17.89 -4.93 38.96
C LYS A 100 16.51 -4.27 39.10
N GLU A 101 16.46 -3.12 39.77
CA GLU A 101 15.23 -2.37 39.99
C GLU A 101 14.46 -2.17 38.67
N LEU A 102 13.33 -2.87 38.56
CA LEU A 102 12.37 -2.66 37.47
C LEU A 102 11.87 -1.21 37.54
N SER A 103 11.99 -0.51 36.41
CA SER A 103 11.40 0.82 36.22
C SER A 103 9.93 0.81 36.66
N THR A 104 9.50 1.88 37.33
CA THR A 104 8.12 2.07 37.84
C THR A 104 7.05 1.79 36.77
N ARG A 105 7.42 1.90 35.49
CA ARG A 105 6.58 1.69 34.30
C ARG A 105 6.34 0.21 33.95
N ASP A 106 7.33 -0.68 34.15
CA ASP A 106 7.14 -2.14 34.00
C ASP A 106 6.25 -2.72 35.11
N ARG A 107 6.16 -2.01 36.23
CA ARG A 107 5.26 -2.33 37.34
C ARG A 107 3.79 -2.06 36.97
N PHE A 108 3.51 -0.92 36.32
CA PHE A 108 2.13 -0.57 35.92
C PHE A 108 1.59 -1.40 34.74
N THR A 109 2.41 -1.79 33.77
CA THR A 109 1.98 -2.66 32.65
C THR A 109 1.75 -4.10 33.10
N ASN A 110 2.48 -4.57 34.11
CA ASN A 110 2.28 -5.87 34.75
C ASN A 110 1.10 -5.90 35.73
N GLU A 111 0.78 -4.79 36.42
CA GLU A 111 -0.30 -4.74 37.42
C GLU A 111 -1.70 -5.05 36.87
N PHE A 112 -2.04 -4.58 35.67
CA PHE A 112 -3.32 -4.91 35.03
C PHE A 112 -3.38 -6.33 34.49
N ARG A 113 -2.24 -6.94 34.18
CA ARG A 113 -2.14 -8.27 33.56
C ARG A 113 -2.04 -9.41 34.57
N HIS A 114 -1.67 -9.12 35.83
CA HIS A 114 -1.58 -10.10 36.92
C HIS A 114 -2.74 -10.09 37.92
N SER A 115 -3.74 -9.21 37.78
CA SER A 115 -4.89 -9.23 38.70
C SER A 115 -5.66 -10.54 38.52
N ALA A 116 -5.88 -11.29 39.62
CA ALA A 116 -6.67 -12.52 39.60
C ALA A 116 -8.06 -12.32 38.97
N SER A 117 -8.60 -11.10 39.08
CA SER A 117 -9.83 -10.65 38.40
C SER A 117 -9.74 -10.70 36.88
N TYR A 118 -8.60 -10.31 36.28
CA TYR A 118 -8.37 -10.36 34.84
C TYR A 118 -8.35 -11.81 34.35
N THR A 119 -7.62 -12.70 35.02
CA THR A 119 -7.56 -14.12 34.64
C THR A 119 -8.90 -14.84 34.83
N LEU A 120 -9.63 -14.53 35.93
CA LEU A 120 -10.94 -15.11 36.23
C LEU A 120 -12.03 -14.65 35.26
N LEU A 121 -12.08 -13.36 34.91
CA LEU A 121 -13.11 -12.79 34.04
C LEU A 121 -12.79 -12.92 32.55
N ARG A 122 -11.50 -13.00 32.16
CA ARG A 122 -11.09 -13.09 30.75
C ARG A 122 -11.71 -14.29 30.05
N TRP A 123 -11.64 -15.49 30.63
CA TRP A 123 -12.12 -16.69 29.95
C TRP A 123 -13.65 -16.75 29.82
N PRO A 124 -14.46 -16.49 30.86
CA PRO A 124 -15.91 -16.41 30.72
C PRO A 124 -16.37 -15.31 29.75
N VAL A 125 -15.76 -14.12 29.81
CA VAL A 125 -16.07 -13.02 28.88
C VAL A 125 -15.67 -13.38 27.45
N LEU A 126 -14.50 -13.97 27.25
CA LEU A 126 -14.05 -14.41 25.93
C LEU A 126 -14.96 -15.50 25.36
N VAL A 127 -15.36 -16.49 26.17
CA VAL A 127 -16.30 -17.55 25.76
C VAL A 127 -17.66 -16.96 25.41
N PHE A 128 -18.17 -16.01 26.21
CA PHE A 128 -19.41 -15.31 25.91
C PHE A 128 -19.32 -14.52 24.60
N ILE A 129 -18.23 -13.76 24.39
CA ILE A 129 -17.99 -13.02 23.14
C ILE A 129 -17.91 -13.98 21.96
N ILE A 130 -17.14 -15.07 22.06
CA ILE A 130 -17.03 -16.07 21.00
C ILE A 130 -18.40 -16.70 20.71
N GLY A 131 -19.16 -17.08 21.74
CA GLY A 131 -20.51 -17.62 21.60
C GLY A 131 -21.46 -16.65 20.91
N TRP A 132 -21.43 -15.37 21.31
CA TRP A 132 -22.23 -14.31 20.68
C TRP A 132 -21.83 -14.08 19.21
N VAL A 133 -20.53 -14.04 18.92
CA VAL A 133 -20.00 -13.95 17.55
C VAL A 133 -20.46 -15.14 16.72
N LEU A 134 -20.44 -16.37 17.25
CA LEU A 134 -20.95 -17.55 16.56
C LEU A 134 -22.45 -17.42 16.24
N VAL A 135 -23.26 -16.94 17.19
CA VAL A 135 -24.69 -16.67 16.96
C VAL A 135 -24.89 -15.63 15.84
N LEU A 136 -24.14 -14.53 15.87
CA LEU A 136 -24.18 -13.51 14.81
C LEU A 136 -23.72 -14.09 13.45
N CYS A 137 -22.72 -14.95 13.43
CA CYS A 137 -22.27 -15.66 12.23
C CYS A 137 -23.39 -16.56 11.66
N VAL A 138 -24.15 -17.26 12.51
CA VAL A 138 -25.30 -18.06 12.07
C VAL A 138 -26.39 -17.17 11.47
N PHE A 139 -26.78 -16.08 12.15
CA PHE A 139 -27.76 -15.14 11.59
C PHE A 139 -27.29 -14.53 10.26
N TYR A 140 -26.03 -14.13 10.17
CA TYR A 140 -25.44 -13.65 8.93
C TYR A 140 -25.50 -14.72 7.83
N ALA A 141 -25.18 -15.97 8.14
CA ALA A 141 -25.26 -17.07 7.18
C ALA A 141 -26.69 -17.31 6.68
N ILE A 142 -27.69 -17.23 7.56
CA ILE A 142 -29.12 -17.34 7.19
C ILE A 142 -29.50 -16.20 6.24
N VAL A 143 -29.19 -14.96 6.59
CA VAL A 143 -29.49 -13.78 5.74
C VAL A 143 -28.79 -13.90 4.38
N ARG A 144 -27.51 -14.31 4.37
CA ARG A 144 -26.77 -14.55 3.12
C ARG A 144 -27.36 -15.68 2.29
N GLY A 145 -27.82 -16.75 2.93
CA GLY A 145 -28.53 -17.85 2.26
C GLY A 145 -29.83 -17.37 1.62
N TYR A 146 -30.63 -16.57 2.33
CA TYR A 146 -31.84 -15.96 1.80
C TYR A 146 -31.54 -15.05 0.60
N VAL A 147 -30.57 -14.14 0.72
CA VAL A 147 -30.17 -13.25 -0.38
C VAL A 147 -29.65 -14.06 -1.57
N ALA A 148 -28.85 -15.10 -1.34
CA ALA A 148 -28.33 -15.94 -2.41
C ALA A 148 -29.46 -16.69 -3.14
N LEU A 149 -30.46 -17.21 -2.42
CA LEU A 149 -31.61 -17.87 -3.01
C LEU A 149 -32.47 -16.88 -3.81
N TYR A 150 -32.73 -15.70 -3.26
CA TYR A 150 -33.45 -14.64 -3.95
C TYR A 150 -32.70 -14.19 -5.22
N GLU A 151 -31.39 -13.95 -5.11
CA GLU A 151 -30.57 -13.61 -6.26
C GLU A 151 -30.59 -14.74 -7.30
N TYR A 152 -30.51 -16.01 -6.89
CA TYR A 152 -30.52 -17.16 -7.79
C TYR A 152 -31.81 -17.20 -8.63
N LEU A 153 -32.95 -17.01 -7.98
CA LEU A 153 -34.26 -17.08 -8.63
C LEU A 153 -34.54 -15.85 -9.53
N PHE A 154 -34.20 -14.65 -9.07
CA PHE A 154 -34.63 -13.40 -9.74
C PHE A 154 -33.52 -12.63 -10.46
N THR A 155 -32.29 -12.69 -9.94
CA THR A 155 -31.16 -11.87 -10.46
C THR A 155 -30.27 -12.66 -11.42
N TRP A 156 -30.13 -13.97 -11.21
CA TRP A 156 -29.28 -14.88 -11.97
C TRP A 156 -30.04 -15.66 -13.05
N THR A 157 -31.18 -15.17 -13.50
CA THR A 157 -31.97 -15.73 -14.60
C THR A 157 -32.00 -14.81 -15.82
N GLY A 158 -32.26 -15.39 -17.00
CA GLY A 158 -32.47 -14.67 -18.25
C GLY A 158 -31.27 -13.89 -18.80
N GLN A 159 -31.57 -12.83 -19.56
CA GLN A 159 -30.59 -12.01 -20.27
C GLN A 159 -29.64 -11.25 -19.33
N ARG A 160 -30.11 -10.84 -18.14
CA ARG A 160 -29.29 -10.18 -17.12
C ARG A 160 -28.10 -11.05 -16.68
N LYS A 161 -28.34 -12.35 -16.49
CA LYS A 161 -27.30 -13.32 -16.14
C LYS A 161 -26.25 -13.41 -17.24
N VAL A 162 -26.70 -13.57 -18.49
CA VAL A 162 -25.82 -13.70 -19.66
C VAL A 162 -24.91 -12.48 -19.80
N LEU A 163 -25.46 -11.28 -19.71
CA LEU A 163 -24.67 -10.03 -19.81
C LEU A 163 -23.69 -9.86 -18.65
N ARG A 164 -24.09 -10.17 -17.41
CA ARG A 164 -23.17 -10.14 -16.26
C ARG A 164 -22.07 -11.19 -16.35
N GLN A 165 -22.39 -12.38 -16.88
CA GLN A 165 -21.42 -13.43 -17.09
C GLN A 165 -20.41 -13.03 -18.17
N LYS A 166 -20.87 -12.45 -19.28
CA LYS A 166 -20.00 -11.85 -20.32
C LYS A 166 -19.08 -10.79 -19.73
N LEU A 167 -19.63 -9.86 -18.94
CA LEU A 167 -18.84 -8.83 -18.27
C LEU A 167 -17.74 -9.44 -17.38
N ARG A 168 -18.07 -10.45 -16.58
CA ARG A 168 -17.12 -11.15 -15.69
C ARG A 168 -16.09 -11.99 -16.44
N SER A 169 -16.43 -12.50 -17.62
CA SER A 169 -15.51 -13.30 -18.45
C SER A 169 -14.60 -12.47 -19.35
N SER A 170 -14.78 -11.13 -19.37
CA SER A 170 -13.96 -10.23 -20.20
C SER A 170 -12.48 -10.36 -19.85
N LYS A 171 -11.63 -10.48 -20.86
CA LYS A 171 -10.18 -10.65 -20.69
C LYS A 171 -9.40 -9.35 -20.88
N THR A 172 -9.92 -8.42 -21.67
CA THR A 172 -9.32 -7.11 -21.88
C THR A 172 -10.21 -6.00 -21.33
N TYR A 173 -9.60 -4.82 -21.11
CA TYR A 173 -10.35 -3.66 -20.65
C TYR A 173 -11.37 -3.20 -21.68
N GLU A 174 -11.03 -3.23 -22.97
CA GLU A 174 -11.90 -2.84 -24.07
C GLU A 174 -13.13 -3.74 -24.14
N GLU A 175 -12.93 -5.07 -24.06
CA GLU A 175 -14.02 -6.04 -24.01
C GLU A 175 -14.91 -5.81 -22.77
N TRP A 176 -14.28 -5.52 -21.61
CA TRP A 176 -15.01 -5.21 -20.39
C TRP A 176 -15.86 -3.94 -20.55
N VAL A 177 -15.34 -2.90 -21.19
CA VAL A 177 -16.07 -1.64 -21.46
C VAL A 177 -17.26 -1.88 -22.38
N GLU A 178 -17.10 -2.67 -23.45
CA GLU A 178 -18.20 -3.01 -24.35
C GLU A 178 -19.31 -3.79 -23.64
N ASN A 179 -18.93 -4.81 -22.86
CA ASN A 179 -19.85 -5.60 -22.06
C ASN A 179 -20.52 -4.76 -20.98
N ALA A 180 -19.81 -3.81 -20.36
CA ALA A 180 -20.34 -2.91 -19.34
C ALA A 180 -21.40 -1.98 -19.94
N LYS A 181 -21.12 -1.40 -21.11
CA LYS A 181 -22.08 -0.58 -21.86
C LYS A 181 -23.31 -1.39 -22.30
N ALA A 182 -23.13 -2.64 -22.73
CA ALA A 182 -24.25 -3.51 -23.08
C ALA A 182 -25.13 -3.84 -21.86
N LEU A 183 -24.53 -4.04 -20.69
CA LEU A 183 -25.24 -4.26 -19.44
C LEU A 183 -25.95 -2.97 -18.97
N ASP A 184 -25.31 -1.81 -19.06
CA ASP A 184 -25.92 -0.51 -18.75
C ASP A 184 -27.16 -0.25 -19.62
N ARG A 185 -27.07 -0.49 -20.94
CA ARG A 185 -28.20 -0.40 -21.87
C ARG A 185 -29.36 -1.31 -21.47
N PHE A 186 -29.07 -2.56 -21.17
CA PHE A 186 -30.09 -3.54 -20.77
C PHE A 186 -30.78 -3.17 -19.45
N LEU A 187 -30.06 -2.56 -18.51
CA LEU A 187 -30.59 -2.13 -17.23
C LEU A 187 -31.26 -0.74 -17.28
N GLY A 188 -31.26 -0.05 -18.43
CA GLY A 188 -31.81 1.29 -18.57
C GLY A 188 -30.98 2.38 -17.86
N LEU A 189 -29.70 2.12 -17.58
CA LEU A 189 -28.86 3.05 -16.82
C LEU A 189 -28.31 4.20 -17.70
N ASP A 190 -28.37 4.08 -19.02
CA ASP A 190 -28.01 5.14 -19.97
C ASP A 190 -28.98 6.33 -19.91
N GLU A 191 -30.28 6.08 -19.69
CA GLU A 191 -31.25 7.17 -19.51
C GLU A 191 -30.86 8.04 -18.31
N TRP A 192 -30.39 7.41 -17.22
CA TRP A 192 -29.89 8.13 -16.06
C TRP A 192 -28.69 9.02 -16.40
N SER A 193 -27.75 8.62 -17.27
CA SER A 193 -26.62 9.50 -17.59
C SER A 193 -27.02 10.74 -18.37
N SER A 194 -28.04 10.61 -19.23
CA SER A 194 -28.59 11.71 -20.03
C SER A 194 -29.33 12.73 -19.17
N HIS A 195 -29.97 12.28 -18.09
CA HIS A 195 -30.63 13.15 -17.12
C HIS A 195 -29.61 13.87 -16.24
N THR A 196 -29.46 15.18 -16.46
CA THR A 196 -28.48 16.01 -15.74
C THR A 196 -28.77 16.14 -14.25
N LYS A 197 -30.04 16.14 -13.81
CA LYS A 197 -30.40 16.35 -12.40
C LYS A 197 -29.97 15.17 -11.53
N PHE A 198 -29.24 15.46 -10.46
CA PHE A 198 -28.90 14.48 -9.40
C PHE A 198 -28.55 15.23 -8.11
N SER A 199 -28.78 14.61 -6.95
CA SER A 199 -28.63 15.29 -5.65
C SER A 199 -27.18 15.44 -5.18
N TYR A 200 -26.27 14.61 -5.69
CA TYR A 200 -24.90 14.52 -5.19
C TYR A 200 -23.89 15.43 -5.91
N TYR A 201 -24.36 16.25 -6.86
CA TYR A 201 -23.56 17.29 -7.53
C TYR A 201 -24.44 18.46 -7.99
N ASP A 202 -23.88 19.66 -8.06
CA ASP A 202 -24.59 20.84 -8.51
C ASP A 202 -24.54 20.97 -10.04
N TYR A 203 -25.44 20.24 -10.69
CA TYR A 203 -25.59 20.25 -12.15
C TYR A 203 -25.86 21.66 -12.73
N LYS A 204 -26.53 22.55 -11.98
CA LYS A 204 -26.82 23.91 -12.44
C LYS A 204 -25.54 24.73 -12.53
N THR A 205 -24.68 24.62 -11.52
CA THR A 205 -23.38 25.29 -11.52
C THR A 205 -22.50 24.74 -12.63
N VAL A 206 -22.47 23.41 -12.83
CA VAL A 206 -21.70 22.81 -13.94
C VAL A 206 -22.17 23.32 -15.29
N GLN A 207 -23.48 23.32 -15.57
CA GLN A 207 -24.04 23.85 -16.83
C GLN A 207 -23.69 25.32 -17.07
N LYS A 208 -23.84 26.17 -16.05
CA LYS A 208 -23.49 27.60 -16.14
C LYS A 208 -21.99 27.78 -16.42
N THR A 209 -21.15 27.01 -15.75
CA THR A 209 -19.71 27.02 -15.95
C THR A 209 -19.34 26.61 -17.37
N ILE A 210 -19.88 25.50 -17.89
CA ILE A 210 -19.68 25.06 -19.28
C ILE A 210 -20.04 26.17 -20.26
N HIS A 211 -21.24 26.75 -20.11
CA HIS A 211 -21.69 27.83 -20.98
C HIS A 211 -20.72 29.03 -20.95
N LYS A 212 -20.30 29.45 -19.76
CA LYS A 212 -19.42 30.61 -19.59
C LYS A 212 -18.03 30.38 -20.20
N ILE A 213 -17.38 29.25 -19.92
CA ILE A 213 -16.06 28.94 -20.48
C ILE A 213 -16.11 28.77 -21.99
N ARG A 214 -17.19 28.17 -22.52
CA ARG A 214 -17.41 28.00 -23.96
C ARG A 214 -17.57 29.35 -24.66
N VAL A 215 -18.33 30.27 -24.08
CA VAL A 215 -18.48 31.64 -24.62
C VAL A 215 -17.15 32.39 -24.60
N LEU A 216 -16.40 32.34 -23.50
CA LEU A 216 -15.09 33.00 -23.39
C LEU A 216 -14.08 32.43 -24.38
N ARG A 217 -14.03 31.10 -24.54
CA ARG A 217 -13.17 30.42 -25.51
C ARG A 217 -13.51 30.81 -26.94
N LYS A 218 -14.81 30.82 -27.32
CA LYS A 218 -15.25 31.24 -28.66
C LYS A 218 -14.95 32.71 -28.97
N LYS A 219 -14.96 33.59 -27.97
CA LYS A 219 -14.56 34.99 -28.08
C LYS A 219 -13.04 35.20 -28.09
N ASN A 220 -12.26 34.14 -27.88
CA ASN A 220 -10.81 34.18 -27.71
C ASN A 220 -10.33 35.14 -26.60
N ASP A 221 -11.17 35.33 -25.56
CA ASP A 221 -10.85 36.18 -24.41
C ASP A 221 -10.07 35.38 -23.37
N VAL A 222 -8.79 35.15 -23.68
CA VAL A 222 -7.89 34.29 -22.89
C VAL A 222 -7.71 34.82 -21.47
N SER A 223 -7.66 36.14 -21.30
CA SER A 223 -7.46 36.77 -19.99
C SER A 223 -8.62 36.46 -19.03
N ASN A 224 -9.87 36.67 -19.46
CA ASN A 224 -11.03 36.33 -18.63
C ASN A 224 -11.23 34.82 -18.51
N LEU A 225 -10.88 34.05 -19.54
CA LEU A 225 -10.90 32.59 -19.48
C LEU A 225 -9.97 32.07 -18.37
N MET A 226 -8.75 32.59 -18.26
CA MET A 226 -7.81 32.21 -17.19
C MET A 226 -8.37 32.50 -15.79
N VAL A 227 -9.02 33.65 -15.59
CA VAL A 227 -9.64 33.99 -14.29
C VAL A 227 -10.75 32.99 -13.95
N PHE A 228 -11.60 32.67 -14.91
CA PHE A 228 -12.72 31.75 -14.68
C PHE A 228 -12.24 30.30 -14.47
N LEU A 229 -11.24 29.86 -15.24
CA LEU A 229 -10.61 28.54 -15.08
C LEU A 229 -9.97 28.36 -13.70
N GLN A 230 -9.32 29.39 -13.13
CA GLN A 230 -8.81 29.32 -11.75
C GLN A 230 -9.92 29.08 -10.71
N GLY A 231 -11.14 29.54 -11.01
CA GLY A 231 -12.31 29.34 -10.16
C GLY A 231 -12.87 27.93 -10.22
N CYS A 232 -12.90 27.31 -11.40
CA CYS A 232 -13.51 26.00 -11.61
C CYS A 232 -12.53 24.81 -11.53
N LEU A 233 -11.24 25.00 -11.80
CA LEU A 233 -10.23 23.95 -11.69
C LEU A 233 -9.80 23.75 -10.24
N LYS A 234 -10.67 23.10 -9.49
CA LYS A 234 -10.50 22.76 -8.07
C LYS A 234 -10.94 21.32 -7.84
N LYS A 235 -10.33 20.68 -6.84
CA LYS A 235 -10.73 19.34 -6.40
C LYS A 235 -12.25 19.28 -6.14
N ASN A 236 -12.91 18.30 -6.72
CA ASN A 236 -14.34 18.05 -6.55
C ASN A 236 -15.22 19.27 -6.83
N PHE A 237 -14.90 20.05 -7.87
CA PHE A 237 -15.67 21.21 -8.29
C PHE A 237 -17.15 20.84 -8.47
N ALA A 238 -18.05 21.56 -7.81
CA ALA A 238 -19.50 21.33 -7.84
C ALA A 238 -19.94 19.88 -7.51
N GLY A 239 -19.09 19.07 -6.86
CA GLY A 239 -19.43 17.68 -6.50
C GLY A 239 -19.24 16.65 -7.62
N ILE A 240 -18.56 16.98 -8.73
CA ILE A 240 -18.43 16.07 -9.87
C ILE A 240 -17.63 14.79 -9.57
N GLU A 241 -16.80 14.77 -8.52
CA GLU A 241 -15.99 13.61 -8.10
C GLU A 241 -16.71 12.72 -7.07
N ASN A 242 -18.00 12.96 -6.83
CA ASN A 242 -18.76 12.22 -5.83
C ASN A 242 -18.90 10.74 -6.21
N LYS A 243 -18.53 9.83 -5.30
CA LYS A 243 -18.55 8.36 -5.51
C LYS A 243 -19.91 7.84 -6.01
N GLN A 244 -21.00 8.41 -5.52
CA GLN A 244 -22.35 7.98 -5.84
C GLN A 244 -22.67 8.18 -7.33
N LEU A 245 -22.08 9.19 -7.99
CA LEU A 245 -22.21 9.38 -9.44
C LEU A 245 -21.61 8.19 -10.21
N TYR A 246 -20.38 7.80 -9.85
CA TYR A 246 -19.64 6.72 -10.52
C TYR A 246 -20.11 5.31 -10.11
N SER A 247 -21.05 5.19 -9.17
CA SER A 247 -21.59 3.90 -8.71
C SER A 247 -22.94 3.55 -9.37
N HIS A 248 -23.55 4.46 -10.13
CA HIS A 248 -24.85 4.22 -10.77
C HIS A 248 -24.77 3.38 -12.05
N ARG A 249 -23.63 3.43 -12.73
CA ARG A 249 -23.37 2.77 -14.01
C ARG A 249 -22.12 1.92 -13.91
N TYR A 250 -22.03 0.89 -14.75
CA TYR A 250 -20.82 0.08 -14.82
C TYR A 250 -19.70 0.83 -15.55
N TYR A 251 -20.01 1.63 -16.57
CA TYR A 251 -19.03 2.43 -17.28
C TYR A 251 -19.48 3.88 -17.42
N GLY A 252 -18.59 4.81 -17.06
CA GLY A 252 -18.85 6.25 -17.14
C GLY A 252 -19.71 6.80 -16.00
N THR A 253 -20.23 8.00 -16.21
CA THR A 253 -21.05 8.76 -15.24
C THR A 253 -22.04 9.63 -16.03
N LYS A 254 -22.53 10.73 -15.45
CA LYS A 254 -23.38 11.72 -16.12
C LYS A 254 -22.70 12.35 -17.34
N ASP A 255 -23.45 12.50 -18.43
CA ASP A 255 -22.95 13.09 -19.68
C ASP A 255 -22.54 14.56 -19.49
N LEU A 256 -23.22 15.28 -18.59
CA LEU A 256 -22.86 16.64 -18.23
C LEU A 256 -21.46 16.76 -17.60
N VAL A 257 -21.04 15.74 -16.83
CA VAL A 257 -19.70 15.73 -16.21
C VAL A 257 -18.64 15.51 -17.28
N HIS A 258 -18.89 14.62 -18.24
CA HIS A 258 -18.02 14.44 -19.40
C HIS A 258 -17.91 15.71 -20.25
N GLU A 259 -19.04 16.36 -20.56
CA GLU A 259 -19.06 17.64 -21.30
C GLU A 259 -18.25 18.73 -20.59
N TYR A 260 -18.34 18.79 -19.25
CA TYR A 260 -17.55 19.71 -18.45
C TYR A 260 -16.04 19.46 -18.58
N VAL A 261 -15.61 18.20 -18.41
CA VAL A 261 -14.19 17.82 -18.51
C VAL A 261 -13.66 18.11 -19.91
N ASP A 262 -14.40 17.74 -20.96
CA ASP A 262 -14.02 17.98 -22.36
C ASP A 262 -13.89 19.47 -22.68
N GLU A 263 -14.83 20.29 -22.20
CA GLU A 263 -14.76 21.74 -22.43
C GLU A 263 -13.61 22.38 -21.65
N VAL A 264 -13.33 21.91 -20.42
CA VAL A 264 -12.19 22.36 -19.63
C VAL A 264 -10.86 22.03 -20.32
N ILE A 265 -10.71 20.82 -20.89
CA ILE A 265 -9.51 20.43 -21.65
C ILE A 265 -9.31 21.38 -22.84
N LYS A 266 -10.36 21.61 -23.64
CA LYS A 266 -10.32 22.56 -24.77
C LYS A 266 -9.94 23.98 -24.34
N CYS A 267 -10.39 24.42 -23.16
CA CYS A 267 -10.04 25.72 -22.60
C CYS A 267 -8.59 25.77 -22.11
N ILE A 268 -8.07 24.70 -21.52
CA ILE A 268 -6.66 24.58 -21.14
C ILE A 268 -5.77 24.66 -22.40
N ASP A 269 -6.12 23.92 -23.46
CA ASP A 269 -5.40 23.95 -24.74
C ASP A 269 -5.40 25.35 -25.36
N CYS A 270 -6.53 26.06 -25.29
CA CYS A 270 -6.64 27.45 -25.74
C CYS A 270 -5.67 28.39 -25.01
N VAL A 271 -5.56 28.26 -23.68
CA VAL A 271 -4.60 29.08 -22.88
C VAL A 271 -3.15 28.69 -23.19
N THR A 272 -2.88 27.39 -23.37
CA THR A 272 -1.55 26.89 -23.74
C THR A 272 -1.11 27.47 -25.09
N ASN A 273 -1.96 27.37 -26.11
CA ASN A 273 -1.67 27.76 -27.49
C ASN A 273 -1.78 29.28 -27.76
N ALA A 274 -2.27 30.07 -26.81
CA ALA A 274 -2.38 31.52 -26.98
C ALA A 274 -1.01 32.16 -27.31
N GLY A 275 -0.96 33.12 -28.25
CA GLY A 275 0.30 33.82 -28.56
C GLY A 275 0.82 34.63 -27.37
N THR A 276 2.14 34.83 -27.30
CA THR A 276 2.79 35.66 -26.26
C THR A 276 2.29 37.11 -26.26
N GLN A 277 1.76 37.57 -27.40
CA GLN A 277 1.14 38.90 -27.55
C GLN A 277 -0.16 39.06 -26.74
N VAL A 278 -0.90 37.96 -26.52
CA VAL A 278 -2.16 37.98 -25.76
C VAL A 278 -1.87 37.82 -24.27
N VAL A 279 -1.04 36.84 -23.92
CA VAL A 279 -0.66 36.56 -22.53
C VAL A 279 0.82 36.28 -22.44
N SER A 280 1.52 37.04 -21.59
CA SER A 280 2.95 36.83 -21.35
C SER A 280 3.23 35.44 -20.75
N VAL A 281 4.39 34.87 -21.11
CA VAL A 281 4.83 33.56 -20.61
C VAL A 281 4.85 33.50 -19.08
N LYS A 282 5.25 34.59 -18.42
CA LYS A 282 5.26 34.70 -16.95
C LYS A 282 3.86 34.56 -16.35
N LYS A 283 2.85 35.23 -16.94
CA LYS A 283 1.44 35.13 -16.51
C LYS A 283 0.88 33.71 -16.73
N LYS A 284 1.18 33.08 -17.87
CA LYS A 284 0.79 31.69 -18.15
C LYS A 284 1.37 30.72 -17.13
N ARG A 285 2.68 30.81 -16.86
CA ARG A 285 3.36 29.96 -15.87
C ARG A 285 2.75 30.13 -14.48
N GLN A 286 2.46 31.37 -14.08
CA GLN A 286 1.81 31.65 -12.80
C GLN A 286 0.40 31.03 -12.74
N PHE A 287 -0.39 31.16 -13.81
CA PHE A 287 -1.70 30.54 -13.92
C PHE A 287 -1.65 29.03 -13.76
N PHE A 288 -0.80 28.33 -14.53
CA PHE A 288 -0.70 26.87 -14.44
C PHE A 288 -0.17 26.39 -13.09
N LYS A 289 0.74 27.15 -12.46
CA LYS A 289 1.19 26.86 -11.09
C LYS A 289 0.04 26.92 -10.09
N VAL A 290 -0.83 27.93 -10.19
CA VAL A 290 -2.01 28.08 -9.32
C VAL A 290 -3.03 26.99 -9.59
N VAL A 291 -3.38 26.76 -10.85
CA VAL A 291 -4.35 25.73 -11.27
C VAL A 291 -3.89 24.34 -10.84
N SER A 292 -2.62 23.99 -11.05
CA SER A 292 -2.06 22.70 -10.63
C SER A 292 -2.14 22.52 -9.10
N LYS A 293 -1.90 23.59 -8.33
CA LYS A 293 -2.03 23.56 -6.87
C LYS A 293 -3.50 23.41 -6.42
N ASN A 294 -4.43 24.08 -7.10
CA ASN A 294 -5.86 24.06 -6.77
C ASN A 294 -6.56 22.73 -7.14
N TYR A 295 -6.20 22.17 -8.30
CA TYR A 295 -6.73 20.89 -8.75
C TYR A 295 -6.18 19.73 -7.90
N GLY A 296 -4.91 19.83 -7.51
CA GLY A 296 -4.24 18.84 -6.68
C GLY A 296 -3.55 17.75 -7.50
N LYS A 297 -3.15 16.68 -6.81
CA LYS A 297 -2.49 15.52 -7.40
C LYS A 297 -3.22 14.25 -6.97
N SER A 298 -3.37 13.31 -7.88
CA SER A 298 -3.87 11.98 -7.57
C SER A 298 -2.81 11.19 -6.82
N ALA A 299 -3.26 10.39 -5.84
CA ALA A 299 -2.42 9.46 -5.11
C ALA A 299 -3.10 8.09 -5.07
N LEU A 300 -2.31 7.04 -5.24
CA LEU A 300 -2.76 5.65 -5.07
C LEU A 300 -2.45 5.21 -3.64
N CYS A 301 -3.49 4.92 -2.85
CA CYS A 301 -3.33 4.48 -1.46
C CYS A 301 -3.64 2.99 -1.34
N LEU A 302 -2.60 2.17 -1.16
CA LEU A 302 -2.67 0.72 -1.03
C LEU A 302 -2.74 0.33 0.45
N SER A 303 -3.94 0.03 0.93
CA SER A 303 -4.14 -0.40 2.31
C SER A 303 -3.59 -1.80 2.56
N GLY A 304 -3.18 -2.07 3.80
CA GLY A 304 -3.02 -3.43 4.30
C GLY A 304 -4.34 -4.23 4.30
N GLY A 305 -4.24 -5.51 4.62
CA GLY A 305 -5.40 -6.42 4.67
C GLY A 305 -5.04 -7.91 4.60
N ALA A 306 -3.86 -8.29 5.10
CA ALA A 306 -3.28 -9.62 4.93
C ALA A 306 -3.30 -10.04 3.44
N CYS A 307 -3.84 -11.23 3.13
CA CYS A 307 -3.88 -11.76 1.76
C CYS A 307 -4.73 -10.91 0.79
N PHE A 308 -5.67 -10.09 1.28
CA PHE A 308 -6.43 -9.18 0.41
C PHE A 308 -5.54 -8.11 -0.21
N ALA A 309 -4.36 -7.81 0.36
CA ALA A 309 -3.44 -6.85 -0.24
C ALA A 309 -3.02 -7.27 -1.65
N TYR A 310 -2.99 -8.56 -1.99
CA TYR A 310 -2.57 -9.02 -3.31
C TYR A 310 -3.50 -8.58 -4.45
N THR A 311 -4.73 -8.17 -4.16
CA THR A 311 -5.60 -7.56 -5.19
C THR A 311 -5.00 -6.26 -5.75
N HIS A 312 -4.15 -5.58 -4.97
CA HIS A 312 -3.49 -4.35 -5.40
C HIS A 312 -2.54 -4.56 -6.59
N PHE A 313 -2.00 -5.76 -6.80
CA PHE A 313 -1.22 -6.04 -8.02
C PHE A 313 -2.06 -5.83 -9.28
N GLY A 314 -3.31 -6.30 -9.26
CA GLY A 314 -4.25 -6.10 -10.38
C GLY A 314 -4.62 -4.63 -10.58
N ILE A 315 -4.76 -3.88 -9.48
CA ILE A 315 -5.04 -2.43 -9.54
C ILE A 315 -3.85 -1.68 -10.15
N VAL A 316 -2.64 -1.95 -9.66
CA VAL A 316 -1.41 -1.33 -10.21
C VAL A 316 -1.25 -1.69 -11.68
N LYS A 317 -1.45 -2.96 -12.04
CA LYS A 317 -1.41 -3.41 -13.44
C LYS A 317 -2.42 -2.67 -14.30
N ALA A 318 -3.69 -2.59 -13.88
CA ALA A 318 -4.73 -1.92 -14.65
C ALA A 318 -4.44 -0.43 -14.87
N LEU A 319 -3.91 0.26 -13.85
CA LEU A 319 -3.51 1.66 -13.97
C LEU A 319 -2.28 1.85 -14.85
N LEU A 320 -1.32 0.93 -14.78
CA LEU A 320 -0.11 0.92 -15.58
C LEU A 320 -0.41 0.65 -17.06
N ASP A 321 -1.25 -0.36 -17.36
CA ASP A 321 -1.63 -0.73 -18.72
C ASP A 321 -2.39 0.40 -19.45
N ASN A 322 -2.97 1.34 -18.70
CA ASN A 322 -3.70 2.50 -19.23
C ASN A 322 -2.91 3.81 -19.09
N ASP A 323 -1.62 3.77 -18.74
CA ASP A 323 -0.74 4.95 -18.57
C ASP A 323 -1.30 6.02 -17.59
N VAL A 324 -2.04 5.58 -16.57
CA VAL A 324 -2.67 6.44 -15.55
C VAL A 324 -2.22 6.11 -14.12
N LEU A 325 -1.12 5.37 -13.95
CA LEU A 325 -0.54 5.07 -12.65
C LEU A 325 -0.10 6.38 -11.94
N PRO A 326 -0.64 6.71 -10.76
CA PRO A 326 -0.28 7.96 -10.08
C PRO A 326 1.19 8.00 -9.65
N SER A 327 1.80 9.18 -9.77
CA SER A 327 3.18 9.42 -9.33
C SER A 327 3.34 9.48 -7.79
N ILE A 328 2.25 9.49 -7.03
CA ILE A 328 2.27 9.44 -5.57
C ILE A 328 1.61 8.14 -5.16
N ILE A 329 2.38 7.26 -4.50
CA ILE A 329 1.88 5.97 -4.03
C ILE A 329 2.12 5.89 -2.53
N SER A 330 1.09 5.51 -1.80
CA SER A 330 1.15 5.27 -0.36
C SER A 330 0.79 3.82 -0.07
N GLY A 331 1.45 3.20 0.90
CA GLY A 331 1.21 1.80 1.24
C GLY A 331 1.39 1.50 2.73
N THR A 332 0.57 0.58 3.24
CA THR A 332 0.65 0.08 4.62
C THR A 332 0.67 -1.45 4.66
N SER A 333 1.50 -2.05 5.52
CA SER A 333 1.64 -3.52 5.63
C SER A 333 1.82 -4.18 4.24
N GLY A 334 0.98 -5.16 3.86
CA GLY A 334 1.01 -5.80 2.54
C GLY A 334 0.81 -4.83 1.37
N GLY A 335 0.07 -3.72 1.55
CA GLY A 335 -0.02 -2.65 0.56
C GLY A 335 1.28 -1.84 0.42
N GLY A 336 2.06 -1.75 1.51
CA GLY A 336 3.40 -1.17 1.51
C GLY A 336 4.39 -1.95 0.65
N LEU A 337 4.35 -3.28 0.72
CA LEU A 337 5.14 -4.18 -0.12
C LEU A 337 4.87 -3.93 -1.61
N ILE A 338 3.60 -3.81 -1.97
CA ILE A 338 3.16 -3.62 -3.37
C ILE A 338 3.46 -2.20 -3.84
N ALA A 339 3.31 -1.20 -2.95
CA ALA A 339 3.73 0.16 -3.21
C ALA A 339 5.24 0.26 -3.46
N ALA A 340 6.06 -0.46 -2.68
CA ALA A 340 7.49 -0.53 -2.87
C ALA A 340 7.86 -1.17 -4.22
N LEU A 341 7.23 -2.28 -4.60
CA LEU A 341 7.39 -2.88 -5.93
C LEU A 341 7.08 -1.84 -7.02
N ALA A 342 5.95 -1.15 -6.88
CA ALA A 342 5.50 -0.13 -7.82
C ALA A 342 6.35 1.16 -7.81
N CYS A 343 7.24 1.39 -6.85
CA CYS A 343 8.06 2.61 -6.78
C CYS A 343 9.56 2.38 -6.99
N THR A 344 10.01 1.13 -7.00
CA THR A 344 11.42 0.74 -7.19
C THR A 344 11.76 0.37 -8.64
N ARG A 345 10.74 0.30 -9.50
CA ARG A 345 10.84 -0.18 -10.89
C ARG A 345 10.17 0.78 -11.86
N THR A 346 10.75 0.93 -13.05
CA THR A 346 10.20 1.70 -14.17
C THR A 346 8.88 1.11 -14.69
N ASP A 347 8.12 1.86 -15.48
CA ASP A 347 6.88 1.37 -16.10
C ASP A 347 7.12 0.09 -16.93
N GLU A 348 8.22 0.05 -17.69
CA GLU A 348 8.57 -1.10 -18.54
C GLU A 348 8.97 -2.34 -17.74
N GLU A 349 9.76 -2.18 -16.67
CA GLU A 349 10.06 -3.28 -15.75
C GLU A 349 8.77 -3.81 -15.09
N LEU A 350 7.86 -2.92 -14.66
CA LEU A 350 6.60 -3.33 -14.05
C LEU A 350 5.66 -4.07 -15.01
N LYS A 351 5.58 -3.66 -16.28
CA LYS A 351 4.78 -4.34 -17.32
C LYS A 351 5.22 -5.80 -17.50
N GLN A 352 6.52 -6.07 -17.39
CA GLN A 352 7.07 -7.43 -17.49
C GLN A 352 6.85 -8.26 -16.20
N LEU A 353 6.77 -7.61 -15.05
CA LEU A 353 6.67 -8.27 -13.74
C LEU A 353 5.24 -8.52 -13.26
N LEU A 354 4.28 -7.69 -13.65
CA LEU A 354 2.87 -7.81 -13.25
C LEU A 354 2.13 -8.87 -14.09
N VAL A 355 2.67 -10.08 -14.09
CA VAL A 355 2.18 -11.28 -14.77
C VAL A 355 1.85 -12.38 -13.75
N PRO A 356 1.04 -13.40 -14.11
CA PRO A 356 0.65 -14.47 -13.17
C PRO A 356 1.82 -15.18 -12.48
N GLU A 357 2.97 -15.28 -13.14
CA GLU A 357 4.18 -15.90 -12.59
C GLU A 357 4.73 -15.18 -11.35
N LEU A 358 4.39 -13.90 -11.15
CA LEU A 358 4.72 -13.15 -9.93
C LEU A 358 4.19 -13.84 -8.66
N ALA A 359 3.11 -14.61 -8.77
CA ALA A 359 2.54 -15.36 -7.65
C ALA A 359 3.55 -16.28 -6.95
N LYS A 360 4.56 -16.79 -7.68
CA LYS A 360 5.64 -17.60 -7.11
C LYS A 360 6.48 -16.87 -6.06
N LYS A 361 6.56 -15.54 -6.14
CA LYS A 361 7.32 -14.69 -5.21
C LYS A 361 6.47 -14.21 -4.03
N ILE A 362 5.17 -14.49 -4.03
CA ILE A 362 4.23 -14.12 -2.98
C ILE A 362 4.18 -15.24 -1.92
N THR A 363 5.28 -15.45 -1.18
CA THR A 363 5.43 -16.56 -0.21
C THR A 363 5.38 -16.13 1.27
N ALA A 364 4.66 -15.04 1.53
CA ALA A 364 4.49 -14.43 2.84
C ALA A 364 4.08 -15.42 3.96
N CYS A 365 3.28 -16.44 3.61
CA CYS A 365 2.68 -17.39 4.54
C CYS A 365 3.10 -18.85 4.27
N GLU A 366 4.35 -19.09 3.89
CA GLU A 366 4.84 -20.44 3.54
C GLU A 366 5.02 -21.38 4.74
N ASP A 367 5.24 -20.83 5.94
CA ASP A 367 5.48 -21.64 7.13
C ASP A 367 4.27 -22.56 7.41
N PRO A 368 4.49 -23.87 7.59
CA PRO A 368 3.44 -24.79 7.99
C PRO A 368 3.04 -24.54 9.45
N TRP A 369 1.83 -24.97 9.82
CA TRP A 369 1.26 -24.69 11.15
C TRP A 369 2.14 -25.17 12.30
N TYR A 370 2.84 -26.29 12.16
CA TYR A 370 3.73 -26.81 13.18
C TYR A 370 5.00 -25.98 13.39
N VAL A 371 5.35 -25.07 12.47
CA VAL A 371 6.47 -24.11 12.62
C VAL A 371 5.99 -22.80 13.22
N TRP A 372 4.95 -22.19 12.64
CA TRP A 372 4.52 -20.86 13.08
C TRP A 372 3.68 -20.88 14.36
N VAL A 373 2.97 -21.97 14.69
CA VAL A 373 2.18 -22.06 15.93
C VAL A 373 3.09 -22.03 17.17
N PRO A 374 4.17 -22.84 17.28
CA PRO A 374 5.11 -22.71 18.38
C PRO A 374 5.77 -21.33 18.45
N ARG A 375 6.13 -20.73 17.30
CA ARG A 375 6.68 -19.36 17.25
C ARG A 375 5.69 -18.34 17.80
N PHE A 376 4.42 -18.43 17.39
CA PHE A 376 3.35 -17.56 17.87
C PHE A 376 3.13 -17.74 19.39
N ILE A 377 3.18 -18.98 19.90
CA ILE A 377 3.06 -19.30 21.33
C ILE A 377 4.31 -18.88 22.14
N ARG A 378 5.46 -18.62 21.53
CA ARG A 378 6.65 -18.16 22.24
C ARG A 378 6.86 -16.65 22.14
N THR A 379 6.53 -16.05 21.00
CA THR A 379 6.91 -14.68 20.63
C THR A 379 5.73 -13.76 20.35
N GLY A 380 4.52 -14.30 20.20
CA GLY A 380 3.35 -13.56 19.71
C GLY A 380 3.36 -13.28 18.20
N ALA A 381 4.48 -13.53 17.51
CA ALA A 381 4.61 -13.31 16.08
C ALA A 381 4.37 -14.60 15.28
N ARG A 382 3.54 -14.51 14.24
CA ARG A 382 3.40 -15.58 13.25
C ARG A 382 4.65 -15.69 12.37
N PHE A 383 5.21 -14.55 12.02
CA PHE A 383 6.20 -14.41 10.97
C PHE A 383 7.60 -14.23 11.55
N ASP A 384 8.60 -14.83 10.91
CA ASP A 384 10.00 -14.56 11.22
C ASP A 384 10.46 -13.25 10.54
N ALA A 385 11.00 -12.32 11.32
CA ALA A 385 11.33 -10.99 10.84
C ALA A 385 12.50 -11.00 9.83
N VAL A 386 13.49 -11.85 10.03
CA VAL A 386 14.69 -11.93 9.16
C VAL A 386 14.36 -12.57 7.82
N SER A 387 13.56 -13.65 7.84
CA SER A 387 12.98 -14.27 6.64
C SER A 387 12.13 -13.26 5.86
N TRP A 388 11.31 -12.46 6.54
CA TRP A 388 10.51 -11.43 5.89
C TRP A 388 11.33 -10.30 5.29
N ALA A 389 12.39 -9.86 5.98
CA ALA A 389 13.33 -8.88 5.44
C ALA A 389 13.95 -9.40 4.14
N SER A 390 14.46 -10.64 4.15
CA SER A 390 15.04 -11.29 2.97
C SER A 390 14.05 -11.39 1.80
N LYS A 391 12.79 -11.74 2.07
CA LYS A 391 11.74 -11.80 1.03
C LYS A 391 11.37 -10.42 0.50
N SER A 392 11.38 -9.40 1.35
CA SER A 392 11.06 -8.03 0.96
C SER A 392 12.06 -7.43 -0.02
N CYS A 393 13.33 -7.86 0.02
CA CYS A 393 14.38 -7.45 -0.92
C CYS A 393 13.98 -7.60 -2.39
N TYR A 394 13.22 -8.65 -2.74
CA TYR A 394 12.71 -8.80 -4.10
C TYR A 394 11.80 -7.62 -4.50
N PHE A 395 10.90 -7.20 -3.61
CA PHE A 395 9.94 -6.13 -3.85
C PHE A 395 10.59 -4.74 -3.79
N THR A 396 11.66 -4.58 -3.02
CA THR A 396 12.40 -3.32 -2.86
C THR A 396 13.59 -3.17 -3.81
N LYS A 397 13.93 -4.19 -4.60
CA LYS A 397 15.16 -4.25 -5.42
C LYS A 397 16.42 -4.18 -4.54
N GLY A 398 16.40 -4.92 -3.43
CA GLY A 398 17.44 -4.98 -2.40
C GLY A 398 17.27 -3.88 -1.36
N SER A 399 18.37 -3.29 -0.94
CA SER A 399 18.42 -2.20 0.06
C SER A 399 18.32 -0.81 -0.58
N LEU A 400 17.52 -0.69 -1.64
CA LEU A 400 17.31 0.57 -2.35
C LEU A 400 16.63 1.58 -1.43
N THR A 401 17.23 2.75 -1.27
CA THR A 401 16.70 3.80 -0.40
C THR A 401 15.50 4.53 -1.04
N PHE A 402 14.68 5.20 -0.24
CA PHE A 402 13.57 6.02 -0.73
C PHE A 402 14.03 7.11 -1.71
N GLN A 403 15.22 7.69 -1.50
CA GLN A 403 15.76 8.70 -2.40
C GLN A 403 16.19 8.10 -3.74
N GLU A 404 16.83 6.92 -3.75
CA GLU A 404 17.24 6.23 -4.97
C GLU A 404 16.03 5.75 -5.77
N ALA A 405 15.03 5.17 -5.10
CA ALA A 405 13.77 4.78 -5.71
C ALA A 405 13.08 5.97 -6.42
N TYR A 406 13.04 7.14 -5.75
CA TYR A 406 12.48 8.35 -6.34
C TYR A 406 13.30 8.88 -7.53
N LYS A 407 14.63 8.82 -7.46
CA LYS A 407 15.50 9.21 -8.58
C LYS A 407 15.33 8.28 -9.79
N ALA A 408 15.15 6.99 -9.55
CA ALA A 408 15.01 5.98 -10.60
C ALA A 408 13.65 6.04 -11.32
N THR A 409 12.55 6.25 -10.57
CA THR A 409 11.18 6.15 -11.13
C THR A 409 10.43 7.47 -11.21
N GLY A 410 10.85 8.49 -10.47
CA GLY A 410 10.09 9.73 -10.28
C GLY A 410 8.83 9.57 -9.41
N ARG A 411 8.54 8.36 -8.90
CA ARG A 411 7.36 8.08 -8.06
C ARG A 411 7.67 8.30 -6.58
N ARG A 412 6.80 9.04 -5.90
CA ARG A 412 6.91 9.34 -4.47
C ARG A 412 6.27 8.21 -3.67
N LEU A 413 7.10 7.35 -3.10
CA LEU A 413 6.69 6.30 -2.18
C LEU A 413 6.48 6.87 -0.78
N ASN A 414 5.36 6.52 -0.15
CA ASN A 414 5.03 6.87 1.22
C ASN A 414 4.65 5.60 1.99
N ILE A 415 5.44 5.23 2.99
CA ILE A 415 5.16 4.07 3.84
C ILE A 415 4.85 4.58 5.24
N SER A 416 3.66 4.29 5.75
CA SER A 416 3.32 4.62 7.14
C SER A 416 3.55 3.42 8.05
N THR A 417 4.24 3.64 9.16
CA THR A 417 4.48 2.65 10.21
C THR A 417 4.00 3.17 11.56
N VAL A 418 3.53 2.26 12.40
CA VAL A 418 3.09 2.58 13.77
C VAL A 418 4.21 2.16 14.71
N PRO A 419 4.71 3.05 15.58
CA PRO A 419 5.73 2.71 16.56
C PRO A 419 5.18 1.77 17.64
N ALA A 420 6.05 0.99 18.29
CA ALA A 420 5.66 0.13 19.41
C ALA A 420 5.16 0.94 20.62
N GLU A 421 5.70 2.13 20.85
CA GLU A 421 5.30 2.97 21.96
C GLU A 421 3.98 3.69 21.68
N PRO A 422 2.94 3.53 22.53
CA PRO A 422 1.63 4.15 22.31
C PRO A 422 1.62 5.68 22.25
N HIS A 423 2.64 6.32 22.82
CA HIS A 423 2.78 7.78 22.84
C HIS A 423 3.74 8.30 21.75
N SER A 424 4.37 7.40 20.99
CA SER A 424 5.23 7.81 19.90
C SER A 424 4.40 8.22 18.67
N PRO A 425 4.79 9.28 17.95
CA PRO A 425 4.07 9.72 16.76
C PRO A 425 4.17 8.67 15.64
N VAL A 426 3.14 8.59 14.81
CA VAL A 426 3.17 7.75 13.60
C VAL A 426 4.35 8.14 12.72
N ILE A 427 5.02 7.13 12.18
CA ILE A 427 6.22 7.32 11.37
C ILE A 427 5.81 7.24 9.90
N LEU A 428 6.21 8.24 9.14
CA LEU A 428 6.00 8.30 7.69
C LEU A 428 7.35 8.28 7.01
N CYS A 429 7.68 7.18 6.34
CA CYS A 429 8.92 7.03 5.59
C CYS A 429 8.69 7.40 4.12
N ASN A 430 9.48 8.33 3.60
CA ASN A 430 9.50 8.71 2.19
C ASN A 430 10.84 9.39 1.85
N SER A 431 11.00 9.82 0.59
CA SER A 431 12.22 10.45 0.08
C SER A 431 12.57 11.81 0.72
N ILE A 432 11.71 12.36 1.58
CA ILE A 432 11.91 13.63 2.29
C ILE A 432 12.20 13.38 3.77
N THR A 433 11.38 12.57 4.44
CA THR A 433 11.47 12.29 5.88
C THR A 433 12.51 11.22 6.21
N SER A 434 12.79 10.32 5.28
CA SER A 434 13.69 9.17 5.48
C SER A 434 14.44 8.84 4.18
N PRO A 435 15.21 9.77 3.60
CA PRO A 435 15.79 9.61 2.26
C PRO A 435 16.78 8.46 2.11
N ILE A 436 17.52 8.13 3.18
CA ILE A 436 18.58 7.11 3.22
C ILE A 436 18.10 5.76 3.79
N VAL A 437 16.84 5.69 4.22
CA VAL A 437 16.15 4.45 4.58
C VAL A 437 15.61 3.85 3.30
#